data_AF-A0A1G8HXY3-F1
#
_entry.id   AF-A0A1G8HXY3-F1
#
_cell.length_a   1.000
_cell.length_b   1.000
_cell.length_c   1.000
_cell.angle_alpha   90.00
_cell.angle_beta   90.00
_cell.angle_gamma   90.00
#
_symmetry.space_group_name_H-M   'P 1'
#
loop_
_entity.id
_entity.type
_entity.pdbx_description
1 polymer ?
#
loop_
_entity_poly.entity_id
_entity_poly.type
_entity_poly.pdbx_seq_one_letter_code
_entity_poly.pdbx_strand_id
1 'polypeptide(L)'
;MKGKSANAKGKSNAKGHNSANPGKGSIASGMKGLNAVNASATAFANAAPNSMVGQIAQYSDSLSSLSEAQIAQEEANTAISAAQASISEAEAAVAEAQEAVDTAADETAAAEAEASLAEAQAELADAEAAMAEAEEAAVAAEEAVAEAETAVDDMSAALGLGSLSEEALSAFHGQLAGK
;
A
#
# COMPACT_ATOMS: atom_id res chain seq x y z
N MET A 1 -20.30 51.40 72.19
CA MET A 1 -18.99 52.07 71.98
C MET A 1 -17.98 51.04 71.48
N LYS A 2 -17.21 51.39 70.43
CA LYS A 2 -16.05 50.70 69.83
C LYS A 2 -16.36 49.37 69.10
N GLY A 3 -15.94 49.10 67.87
CA GLY A 3 -15.09 49.81 66.90
C GLY A 3 -15.01 49.01 65.58
N LYS A 4 -14.76 49.72 64.47
CA LYS A 4 -14.59 49.25 63.08
C LYS A 4 -13.39 48.30 62.89
N SER A 5 -13.49 47.40 61.92
CA SER A 5 -12.38 47.02 61.03
C SER A 5 -12.92 46.39 59.76
N ALA A 6 -12.63 47.03 58.62
CA ALA A 6 -12.83 46.50 57.28
C ALA A 6 -11.49 45.88 56.82
N ASN A 7 -11.51 44.78 56.05
CA ASN A 7 -10.44 44.58 55.09
C ASN A 7 -10.90 43.82 53.83
N ALA A 8 -10.31 44.22 52.73
CA ALA A 8 -10.79 44.10 51.36
C ALA A 8 -10.12 42.96 50.58
N LYS A 9 -10.73 42.70 49.42
CA LYS A 9 -10.12 42.30 48.13
C LYS A 9 -9.34 40.98 48.04
N GLY A 10 -9.85 40.12 47.15
CA GLY A 10 -9.08 39.10 46.45
C GLY A 10 -9.89 38.46 45.31
N LYS A 11 -10.18 39.21 44.24
CA LYS A 11 -10.58 38.63 42.94
C LYS A 11 -9.33 38.09 42.28
N SER A 12 -9.25 36.79 42.03
CA SER A 12 -8.29 36.21 41.08
C SER A 12 -9.05 35.40 40.04
N ASN A 13 -9.27 36.02 38.89
CA ASN A 13 -9.52 35.34 37.63
C ASN A 13 -8.27 34.55 37.26
N ALA A 14 -8.30 33.23 37.38
CA ALA A 14 -7.31 32.38 36.72
C ALA A 14 -7.78 32.09 35.30
N LYS A 15 -7.41 32.96 34.35
CA LYS A 15 -7.32 32.59 32.94
C LYS A 15 -6.15 31.60 32.83
N GLY A 16 -6.48 30.32 32.73
CA GLY A 16 -5.50 29.28 32.37
C GLY A 16 -5.03 29.54 30.95
N HIS A 17 -3.81 30.05 30.81
CA HIS A 17 -3.14 30.16 29.53
C HIS A 17 -2.82 28.76 29.01
N ASN A 18 -3.53 28.34 27.98
CA ASN A 18 -3.19 27.16 27.19
C ASN A 18 -1.99 27.51 26.30
N SER A 19 -0.78 27.51 26.88
CA SER A 19 0.45 27.55 26.10
C SER A 19 0.77 26.12 25.65
N ALA A 20 0.08 25.66 24.60
CA ALA A 20 0.46 24.45 23.89
C ALA A 20 1.84 24.69 23.28
N ASN A 21 2.86 24.08 23.88
CA ASN A 21 4.21 24.08 23.35
C ASN A 21 4.28 22.93 22.33
N PRO A 22 4.33 23.20 21.01
CA PRO A 22 4.09 22.18 19.97
C PRO A 22 5.14 21.06 19.97
N GLY A 23 6.33 21.27 20.55
CA GLY A 23 7.41 20.29 20.56
C GLY A 23 7.42 19.30 21.74
N LYS A 24 6.66 19.54 22.82
CA LYS A 24 6.63 18.62 23.98
C LYS A 24 5.51 17.59 23.90
N GLY A 25 4.47 17.87 23.11
CA GLY A 25 3.33 16.96 22.90
C GLY A 25 3.66 15.82 21.95
N SER A 26 4.30 16.09 20.81
CA SER A 26 4.66 15.09 19.80
C SER A 26 5.65 14.06 20.33
N ILE A 27 6.70 14.50 21.03
CA ILE A 27 7.70 13.61 21.62
C ILE A 27 7.09 12.76 22.76
N ALA A 28 6.22 13.35 23.60
CA ALA A 28 5.53 12.62 24.67
C ALA A 28 4.50 11.61 24.12
N SER A 29 3.85 11.93 23.01
CA SER A 29 2.96 11.02 22.28
C SER A 29 3.74 9.88 21.62
N GLY A 30 4.89 10.17 20.98
CA GLY A 30 5.78 9.15 20.43
C GLY A 30 6.31 8.17 21.48
N MET A 31 6.70 8.66 22.67
CA MET A 31 7.10 7.78 23.79
C MET A 31 5.94 6.98 24.39
N LYS A 32 4.69 7.49 24.33
CA LYS A 32 3.50 6.72 24.72
C LYS A 32 3.14 5.64 23.71
N GLY A 33 3.32 5.92 22.41
CA GLY A 33 3.14 4.94 21.33
C GLY A 33 4.04 3.72 21.53
N LEU A 34 5.31 3.93 21.88
CA LEU A 34 6.25 2.85 22.19
C LEU A 34 5.84 1.97 23.38
N ASN A 35 5.13 2.51 24.36
CA ASN A 35 4.57 1.67 25.44
C ASN A 35 3.30 0.93 25.01
N ALA A 36 2.47 1.56 24.17
CA ALA A 36 1.24 0.95 23.66
C ALA A 36 1.51 -0.17 22.66
N VAL A 37 2.60 -0.10 21.88
CA VAL A 37 3.03 -1.17 20.96
C VAL A 37 3.33 -2.48 21.72
N ASN A 38 3.67 -2.41 23.01
CA ASN A 38 3.90 -3.59 23.84
C ASN A 38 2.62 -4.27 24.37
N ALA A 39 1.43 -3.77 24.03
CA ALA A 39 0.16 -4.40 24.42
C ALA A 39 0.03 -5.84 23.88
N SER A 40 -0.70 -6.73 24.58
CA SER A 40 -0.87 -8.12 24.14
C SER A 40 -1.73 -8.22 22.88
N ALA A 41 -1.62 -9.31 22.11
CA ALA A 41 -2.45 -9.56 20.94
C ALA A 41 -3.96 -9.48 21.25
N THR A 42 -4.40 -9.97 22.41
CA THR A 42 -5.79 -9.82 22.87
C THR A 42 -6.19 -8.37 23.09
N ALA A 43 -5.28 -7.52 23.56
CA ALA A 43 -5.54 -6.09 23.74
C ALA A 43 -5.67 -5.38 22.39
N PHE A 44 -4.88 -5.77 21.39
CA PHE A 44 -5.01 -5.29 20.00
C PHE A 44 -6.37 -5.65 19.41
N ALA A 45 -6.78 -6.93 19.51
CA ALA A 45 -8.03 -7.42 18.95
C ALA A 45 -9.30 -6.77 19.56
N ASN A 46 -9.21 -6.25 20.79
CA ASN A 46 -10.34 -5.65 21.50
C ASN A 46 -10.19 -4.14 21.73
N ALA A 47 -9.16 -3.51 21.15
CA ALA A 47 -8.91 -2.09 21.35
C ALA A 47 -10.00 -1.24 20.69
N ALA A 48 -10.41 -0.18 21.36
CA ALA A 48 -11.26 0.82 20.72
C ALA A 48 -10.47 1.50 19.57
N PRO A 49 -11.07 1.78 18.40
CA PRO A 49 -10.37 2.33 17.25
C PRO A 49 -9.62 3.64 17.55
N ASN A 50 -10.18 4.49 18.40
CA ASN A 50 -9.59 5.78 18.78
C ASN A 50 -8.62 5.69 19.98
N SER A 51 -8.37 4.50 20.52
CA SER A 51 -7.37 4.30 21.58
C SER A 51 -5.97 4.19 20.96
N MET A 52 -4.92 4.48 21.74
CA MET A 52 -3.54 4.32 21.25
C MET A 52 -3.27 2.90 20.72
N VAL A 53 -3.76 1.86 21.40
CA VAL A 53 -3.57 0.47 20.94
C VAL A 53 -4.35 0.21 19.64
N GLY A 54 -5.57 0.75 19.52
CA GLY A 54 -6.39 0.58 18.32
C GLY A 54 -5.87 1.39 17.12
N GLN A 55 -5.26 2.54 17.34
CA GLN A 55 -4.57 3.30 16.29
C GLN A 55 -3.30 2.60 15.82
N ILE A 56 -2.54 1.99 16.74
CA ILE A 56 -1.39 1.15 16.38
C ILE A 56 -1.85 -0.10 15.63
N ALA A 57 -2.99 -0.68 15.98
CA ALA A 57 -3.58 -1.80 15.23
C ALA A 57 -3.87 -1.39 13.79
N GLN A 58 -4.61 -0.29 13.58
CA GLN A 58 -4.91 0.24 12.25
C GLN A 58 -3.65 0.61 11.45
N TYR A 59 -2.62 1.14 12.11
CA TYR A 59 -1.32 1.39 11.48
C TYR A 59 -0.65 0.09 11.02
N SER A 60 -0.69 -0.96 11.85
CA SER A 60 -0.20 -2.29 11.47
C SER A 60 -0.94 -2.82 10.25
N ASP A 61 -2.27 -2.73 10.25
CA ASP A 61 -3.10 -3.19 9.13
C ASP A 61 -2.76 -2.41 7.86
N SER A 62 -2.53 -1.10 7.96
CA SER A 62 -2.13 -0.25 6.82
C SER A 62 -0.76 -0.65 6.26
N LEU A 63 0.21 -1.00 7.12
CA LEU A 63 1.51 -1.52 6.67
C LEU A 63 1.37 -2.89 5.99
N SER A 64 0.50 -3.76 6.49
CA SER A 64 0.19 -5.04 5.85
C SER A 64 -0.45 -4.83 4.48
N SER A 65 -1.45 -3.94 4.37
CA SER A 65 -2.07 -3.58 3.09
C SER A 65 -1.07 -2.98 2.10
N LEU A 66 -0.12 -2.14 2.56
CA LEU A 66 0.94 -1.62 1.71
C LEU A 66 1.84 -2.74 1.20
N SER A 67 2.23 -3.69 2.06
CA SER A 67 3.02 -4.84 1.65
C SER A 67 2.27 -5.72 0.63
N GLU A 68 0.97 -5.95 0.82
CA GLU A 68 0.13 -6.70 -0.11
C GLU A 68 0.01 -5.99 -1.46
N ALA A 69 -0.17 -4.67 -1.46
CA ALA A 69 -0.23 -3.87 -2.68
C ALA A 69 1.10 -3.89 -3.46
N GLN A 70 2.24 -3.83 -2.75
CA GLN A 70 3.56 -3.95 -3.37
C GLN A 70 3.79 -5.33 -3.98
N ILE A 71 3.33 -6.40 -3.33
CA ILE A 71 3.36 -7.76 -3.89
C ILE A 71 2.50 -7.81 -5.17
N ALA A 72 1.27 -7.27 -5.14
CA ALA A 72 0.42 -7.22 -6.32
C ALA A 72 1.05 -6.44 -7.49
N GLN A 73 1.79 -5.37 -7.19
CA GLN A 73 2.54 -4.61 -8.20
C GLN A 73 3.68 -5.45 -8.82
N GLU A 74 4.41 -6.22 -8.01
CA GLU A 74 5.45 -7.13 -8.51
C GLU A 74 4.85 -8.26 -9.38
N GLU A 75 3.72 -8.81 -8.96
CA GLU A 75 2.97 -9.82 -9.73
C GLU A 75 2.48 -9.26 -11.07
N ALA A 76 1.93 -8.03 -11.09
CA ALA A 76 1.49 -7.39 -12.31
C ALA A 76 2.65 -7.12 -13.30
N ASN A 77 3.80 -6.65 -12.79
CA ASN A 77 5.01 -6.48 -13.61
C ASN A 77 5.53 -7.81 -14.19
N THR A 78 5.42 -8.90 -13.41
CA THR A 78 5.74 -10.25 -13.88
C THR A 78 4.77 -10.69 -14.98
N ALA A 79 3.47 -10.43 -14.83
CA ALA A 79 2.46 -10.73 -15.83
C ALA A 79 2.70 -9.98 -17.14
N ILE A 80 3.05 -8.68 -17.09
CA ILE A 80 3.43 -7.90 -18.27
C ILE A 80 4.63 -8.56 -18.99
N SER A 81 5.66 -8.94 -18.25
CA SER A 81 6.85 -9.56 -18.83
C SER A 81 6.52 -10.89 -19.49
N ALA A 82 5.63 -11.69 -18.89
CA ALA A 82 5.15 -12.94 -19.46
C ALA A 82 4.33 -12.71 -20.73
N ALA A 83 3.41 -11.75 -20.72
CA ALA A 83 2.58 -11.42 -21.88
C ALA A 83 3.42 -10.92 -23.07
N GLN A 84 4.46 -10.10 -22.81
CA GLN A 84 5.41 -9.68 -23.84
C GLN A 84 6.16 -10.87 -24.47
N ALA A 85 6.57 -11.85 -23.65
CA ALA A 85 7.20 -13.07 -24.15
C ALA A 85 6.22 -13.87 -25.02
N SER A 86 4.97 -14.04 -24.58
CA SER A 86 3.92 -14.72 -25.35
C SER A 86 3.63 -14.03 -26.68
N ILE A 87 3.56 -12.70 -26.72
CA ILE A 87 3.42 -11.96 -27.98
C ILE A 87 4.60 -12.26 -28.91
N SER A 88 5.84 -12.18 -28.41
CA SER A 88 7.01 -12.46 -29.26
C SER A 88 7.03 -13.90 -29.79
N GLU A 89 6.56 -14.87 -29.02
CA GLU A 89 6.43 -16.27 -29.46
C GLU A 89 5.35 -16.41 -30.53
N ALA A 90 4.18 -15.79 -30.33
CA ALA A 90 3.08 -15.82 -31.28
C ALA A 90 3.42 -15.10 -32.59
N GLU A 91 4.12 -13.96 -32.55
CA GLU A 91 4.62 -13.27 -33.75
C GLU A 91 5.57 -14.16 -34.56
N ALA A 92 6.44 -14.94 -33.88
CA ALA A 92 7.34 -15.88 -34.54
C ALA A 92 6.55 -17.03 -35.19
N ALA A 93 5.53 -17.57 -34.52
CA ALA A 93 4.64 -18.59 -35.07
C ALA A 93 3.88 -18.10 -36.30
N VAL A 94 3.38 -16.85 -36.28
CA VAL A 94 2.73 -16.23 -37.44
C VAL A 94 3.71 -16.12 -38.62
N ALA A 95 4.95 -15.71 -38.37
CA ALA A 95 5.96 -15.61 -39.42
C ALA A 95 6.31 -16.97 -40.04
N GLU A 96 6.47 -18.01 -39.22
CA GLU A 96 6.73 -19.38 -39.68
C GLU A 96 5.54 -19.93 -40.49
N ALA A 97 4.31 -19.74 -40.02
CA ALA A 97 3.13 -20.18 -40.73
C ALA A 97 2.94 -19.44 -42.06
N GLN A 98 3.28 -18.14 -42.12
CA GLN A 98 3.26 -17.37 -43.37
C GLN A 98 4.31 -17.89 -44.37
N GLU A 99 5.51 -18.26 -43.92
CA GLU A 99 6.53 -18.89 -44.78
C GLU A 99 6.04 -20.24 -45.33
N ALA A 100 5.33 -21.03 -44.51
CA ALA A 100 4.72 -22.28 -44.95
C ALA A 100 3.67 -22.07 -46.06
N VAL A 101 2.86 -21.01 -45.95
CA VAL A 101 1.90 -20.61 -46.99
C VAL A 101 2.63 -20.24 -48.28
N ASP A 102 3.67 -19.40 -48.18
CA ASP A 102 4.42 -18.90 -49.34
C ASP A 102 5.20 -20.01 -50.08
N THR A 103 5.55 -21.10 -49.39
CA THR A 103 6.37 -22.20 -49.91
C THR A 103 5.58 -23.47 -50.24
N ALA A 104 4.26 -23.46 -50.03
CA ALA A 104 3.40 -24.61 -50.28
C ALA A 104 3.50 -25.12 -51.73
N ALA A 105 3.72 -26.43 -51.88
CA ALA A 105 3.98 -27.05 -53.19
C ALA A 105 2.72 -27.40 -53.98
N ASP A 106 1.58 -27.51 -53.31
CA ASP A 106 0.29 -27.86 -53.90
C ASP A 106 -0.88 -27.31 -53.06
N GLU A 107 -2.10 -27.47 -53.57
CA GLU A 107 -3.32 -26.94 -52.95
C GLU A 107 -3.64 -27.57 -51.59
N THR A 108 -3.26 -28.83 -51.35
CA THR A 108 -3.48 -29.47 -50.04
C THR A 108 -2.52 -28.89 -49.01
N ALA A 109 -1.22 -28.79 -49.36
CA ALA A 109 -0.22 -28.15 -48.51
C ALA A 109 -0.54 -26.68 -48.23
N ALA A 110 -1.05 -25.95 -49.23
CA ALA A 110 -1.47 -24.56 -49.06
C ALA A 110 -2.64 -24.43 -48.08
N ALA A 111 -3.66 -25.30 -48.21
CA ALA A 111 -4.80 -25.29 -47.30
C ALA A 111 -4.42 -25.63 -45.85
N GLU A 112 -3.48 -26.56 -45.64
CA GLU A 112 -2.94 -26.87 -44.31
C GLU A 112 -2.16 -25.68 -43.73
N ALA A 113 -1.29 -25.04 -44.53
CA ALA A 113 -0.52 -23.87 -44.09
C ALA A 113 -1.42 -22.66 -43.79
N GLU A 114 -2.47 -22.42 -44.58
CA GLU A 114 -3.46 -21.36 -44.32
C GLU A 114 -4.20 -21.61 -43.01
N ALA A 115 -4.52 -22.87 -42.69
CA ALA A 115 -5.13 -23.23 -41.41
C ALA A 115 -4.16 -22.95 -40.24
N SER A 116 -2.89 -23.35 -40.36
CA SER A 116 -1.87 -23.04 -39.34
C SER A 116 -1.64 -21.54 -39.17
N LEU A 117 -1.69 -20.76 -40.26
CA LEU A 117 -1.58 -19.30 -40.19
C LEU A 117 -2.77 -18.69 -39.43
N ALA A 118 -3.99 -19.18 -39.69
CA ALA A 118 -5.17 -18.74 -38.97
C ALA A 118 -5.10 -19.07 -37.47
N GLU A 119 -4.58 -20.25 -37.11
CA GLU A 119 -4.33 -20.64 -35.72
C GLU A 119 -3.29 -19.74 -35.05
N ALA A 120 -2.14 -19.50 -35.68
CA ALA A 120 -1.09 -18.63 -35.14
C ALA A 120 -1.57 -17.17 -34.97
N GLN A 121 -2.40 -16.67 -35.89
CA GLN A 121 -3.01 -15.35 -35.76
C GLN A 121 -4.01 -15.27 -34.59
N ALA A 122 -4.74 -16.35 -34.31
CA ALA A 122 -5.61 -16.43 -33.15
C ALA A 122 -4.79 -16.44 -31.84
N GLU A 123 -3.69 -17.19 -31.80
CA GLU A 123 -2.77 -17.19 -30.64
C GLU A 123 -2.14 -15.81 -30.40
N LEU A 124 -1.78 -15.08 -31.45
CA LEU A 124 -1.29 -13.71 -31.34
C LEU A 124 -2.36 -12.78 -30.75
N ALA A 125 -3.61 -12.88 -31.22
CA ALA A 125 -4.71 -12.09 -30.67
C ALA A 125 -4.98 -12.41 -29.19
N ASP A 126 -4.88 -13.68 -28.79
CA ASP A 126 -5.01 -14.09 -27.39
C ASP A 126 -3.85 -13.54 -26.53
N ALA A 127 -2.62 -13.54 -27.06
CA ALA A 127 -1.45 -12.97 -26.37
C ALA A 127 -1.55 -11.44 -26.21
N GLU A 128 -2.05 -10.73 -27.22
CA GLU A 128 -2.35 -9.30 -27.14
C GLU A 128 -3.45 -8.99 -26.11
N ALA A 129 -4.49 -9.83 -26.04
CA ALA A 129 -5.52 -9.71 -25.01
C ALA A 129 -4.95 -9.90 -23.59
N ALA A 130 -4.10 -10.91 -23.40
CA ALA A 130 -3.41 -11.14 -22.13
C ALA A 130 -2.51 -9.97 -21.72
N MET A 131 -1.86 -9.31 -22.68
CA MET A 131 -1.07 -8.09 -22.43
C MET A 131 -1.96 -6.94 -21.95
N ALA A 132 -3.11 -6.73 -22.58
CA ALA A 132 -4.06 -5.69 -22.15
C ALA A 132 -4.57 -5.94 -20.72
N GLU A 133 -4.87 -7.20 -20.38
CA GLU A 133 -5.27 -7.58 -19.01
C GLU A 133 -4.13 -7.34 -18.00
N ALA A 134 -2.89 -7.66 -18.36
CA ALA A 134 -1.72 -7.42 -17.51
C ALA A 134 -1.46 -5.93 -17.27
N GLU A 135 -1.65 -5.08 -18.30
CA GLU A 135 -1.55 -3.61 -18.16
C GLU A 135 -2.64 -3.06 -17.24
N GLU A 136 -3.89 -3.52 -17.36
CA GLU A 136 -4.98 -3.12 -16.46
C GLU A 136 -4.67 -3.52 -15.01
N ALA A 137 -4.16 -4.73 -14.78
CA ALA A 137 -3.74 -5.19 -13.46
C ALA A 137 -2.59 -4.34 -12.88
N ALA A 138 -1.64 -3.91 -13.71
CA ALA A 138 -0.55 -3.04 -13.26
C ALA A 138 -1.04 -1.66 -12.82
N VAL A 139 -1.96 -1.04 -13.59
CA VAL A 139 -2.58 0.23 -13.20
C VAL A 139 -3.33 0.07 -11.87
N ALA A 140 -4.13 -0.99 -11.72
CA ALA A 140 -4.85 -1.25 -10.48
C ALA A 140 -3.90 -1.46 -9.27
N ALA A 141 -2.77 -2.14 -9.48
CA ALA A 141 -1.78 -2.34 -8.44
C ALA A 141 -1.06 -1.03 -8.05
N GLU A 142 -0.75 -0.16 -9.02
CA GLU A 142 -0.19 1.17 -8.74
C GLU A 142 -1.15 2.03 -7.91
N GLU A 143 -2.44 2.03 -8.25
CA GLU A 143 -3.47 2.73 -7.47
C GLU A 143 -3.57 2.18 -6.04
N ALA A 144 -3.53 0.86 -5.87
CA ALA A 144 -3.57 0.20 -4.57
C ALA A 144 -2.34 0.57 -3.71
N VAL A 145 -1.15 0.65 -4.31
CA VAL A 145 0.06 1.11 -3.60
C VAL A 145 -0.11 2.55 -3.12
N ALA A 146 -0.55 3.46 -4.00
CA ALA A 146 -0.74 4.87 -3.65
C ALA A 146 -1.79 5.07 -2.53
N GLU A 147 -2.88 4.31 -2.56
CA GLU A 147 -3.90 4.32 -1.50
C GLU A 147 -3.32 3.81 -0.17
N ALA A 148 -2.59 2.68 -0.19
CA ALA A 148 -1.99 2.11 1.00
C ALA A 148 -0.90 3.00 1.60
N GLU A 149 -0.07 3.65 0.79
CA GLU A 149 0.91 4.65 1.24
C GLU A 149 0.21 5.82 1.94
N THR A 150 -0.87 6.33 1.35
CA THR A 150 -1.68 7.41 1.96
C THR A 150 -2.24 6.98 3.31
N ALA A 151 -2.75 5.74 3.43
CA ALA A 151 -3.27 5.21 4.69
C ALA A 151 -2.17 5.10 5.76
N VAL A 152 -0.98 4.62 5.39
CA VAL A 152 0.20 4.56 6.28
C VAL A 152 0.61 5.95 6.75
N ASP A 153 0.65 6.93 5.85
CA ASP A 153 1.01 8.31 6.18
C ASP A 153 -0.01 8.98 7.12
N ASP A 154 -1.31 8.81 6.84
CA ASP A 154 -2.38 9.33 7.70
C ASP A 154 -2.31 8.73 9.11
N MET A 155 -2.11 7.42 9.22
CA MET A 155 -1.99 6.74 10.52
C MET A 155 -0.67 7.09 11.23
N SER A 156 0.42 7.23 10.49
CA SER A 156 1.72 7.70 11.00
C SER A 156 1.60 9.11 11.59
N ALA A 157 0.91 10.02 10.89
CA ALA A 157 0.64 11.37 11.34
C ALA A 157 -0.25 11.39 12.59
N ALA A 158 -1.31 10.57 12.62
CA ALA A 158 -2.20 10.45 13.78
C ALA A 158 -1.47 9.96 15.04
N LEU A 159 -0.50 9.05 14.88
CA LEU A 159 0.34 8.53 15.95
C LEU A 159 1.56 9.44 16.27
N GLY A 160 1.83 10.45 15.45
CA GLY A 160 2.97 11.35 15.59
C GLY A 160 4.33 10.71 15.28
N LEU A 161 4.33 9.62 14.51
CA LEU A 161 5.53 8.83 14.21
C LEU A 161 6.51 9.58 13.31
N GLY A 162 6.04 10.50 12.46
CA GLY A 162 6.91 11.34 11.60
C GLY A 162 7.87 12.27 12.36
N SER A 163 7.74 12.39 13.69
CA SER A 163 8.69 13.12 14.54
C SER A 163 9.77 12.25 15.19
N LEU A 164 9.70 10.93 15.01
CA LEU A 164 10.67 9.98 15.51
C LEU A 164 11.92 9.98 14.63
N SER A 165 13.07 9.65 15.22
CA SER A 165 14.26 9.32 14.42
C SER A 165 14.02 8.01 13.68
N GLU A 166 14.70 7.81 12.55
CA GLU A 166 14.63 6.59 11.75
C GLU A 166 14.92 5.33 12.59
N GLU A 167 15.92 5.38 13.48
CA GLU A 167 16.23 4.32 14.45
C GLU A 167 15.03 3.97 15.35
N ALA A 168 14.29 4.98 15.82
CA ALA A 168 13.16 4.80 16.73
C ALA A 168 11.91 4.31 15.99
N LEU A 169 11.72 4.74 14.74
CA LEU A 169 10.67 4.24 13.86
C LEU A 169 10.92 2.78 13.49
N SER A 170 12.16 2.43 13.12
CA SER A 170 12.57 1.05 12.85
C SER A 170 12.38 0.15 14.07
N ALA A 171 12.77 0.61 15.27
CA ALA A 171 12.52 -0.14 16.50
C ALA A 171 11.02 -0.35 16.78
N PHE A 172 10.18 0.65 16.48
CA PHE A 172 8.73 0.55 16.59
C PHE A 172 8.15 -0.48 15.61
N HIS A 173 8.55 -0.44 14.33
CA HIS A 173 8.14 -1.42 13.32
C HIS A 173 8.60 -2.84 13.69
N GLY A 174 9.83 -2.99 14.17
CA GLY A 174 10.35 -4.28 14.62
C GLY A 174 9.56 -4.88 15.79
N GLN A 175 9.04 -4.05 16.70
CA GLN A 175 8.16 -4.50 17.79
C GLN A 175 6.75 -4.88 17.32
N LEU A 176 6.25 -4.22 16.28
CA LEU A 176 4.98 -4.53 15.63
C LEU A 176 5.02 -5.88 14.89
N ALA A 177 6.08 -6.11 14.12
CA ALA A 177 6.24 -7.34 13.33
C ALA A 177 6.40 -8.62 14.19
N GLY A 178 6.76 -8.47 15.46
CA GLY A 178 6.92 -9.59 16.41
C GLY A 178 5.65 -9.96 17.19
N LYS A 179 4.49 -9.38 16.86
CA LYS A 179 3.18 -9.65 17.50
C LYS A 179 2.46 -10.83 16.85
#